data_AF-A0A5B8U446-F1
#
_entry.id   AF-A0A5B8U446-F1
#
_cell.length_a   1.000
_cell.length_b   1.000
_cell.length_c   1.000
_cell.angle_alpha   90.00
_cell.angle_beta   90.00
_cell.angle_gamma   90.00
#
_symmetry.space_group_name_H-M   'P 1'
#
loop_
_entity.id
_entity.type
_entity.pdbx_description
1 polymer ?
#
loop_
_entity_poly.entity_id
_entity_poly.type
_entity_poly.pdbx_seq_one_letter_code
_entity_poly.pdbx_strand_id
1 'polypeptide(L)'
;MEPLDGIAEADARLGRPVPLPRAALPLVRWVDVHAVGPRAVEVAFNLDDSRPGSPGRLALYAGVDRPPPHTLQDATDPETVAAGMTHRQAPLAEAQPSLRPVHELCWERDGLHLRLTAQGPWRAADLVALAQSVA
;
A
#
# COMPACT_ATOMS: atom_id res chain seq x y z
N MET A 1 5.50 15.26 -0.87
CA MET A 1 5.31 14.30 -1.98
C MET A 1 5.05 15.10 -3.22
N GLU A 2 5.63 14.69 -4.34
CA GLU A 2 5.45 15.37 -5.63
C GLU A 2 4.55 14.49 -6.50
N PRO A 3 3.43 15.00 -7.05
CA PRO A 3 2.58 14.23 -7.94
C PRO A 3 3.31 13.91 -9.25
N LEU A 4 3.06 12.72 -9.79
CA LEU A 4 3.56 12.25 -11.08
C LEU A 4 2.37 12.04 -12.03
N ASP A 5 2.59 12.21 -13.34
CA ASP A 5 1.54 12.09 -14.35
C ASP A 5 1.08 10.64 -14.56
N GLY A 6 1.84 9.65 -14.07
CA GLY A 6 1.43 8.25 -14.05
C GLY A 6 2.56 7.25 -13.86
N ILE A 7 2.28 5.98 -14.17
CA ILE A 7 3.20 4.86 -13.97
C ILE A 7 4.49 5.01 -14.77
N ALA A 8 4.45 5.56 -15.98
CA ALA A 8 5.66 5.74 -16.80
C ALA A 8 6.69 6.67 -16.14
N GLU A 9 6.24 7.74 -15.49
CA GLU A 9 7.13 8.63 -14.71
C GLU A 9 7.60 7.96 -13.43
N ALA A 10 6.75 7.15 -12.79
CA ALA A 10 7.14 6.37 -11.63
C ALA A 10 8.21 5.33 -11.97
N ASP A 11 8.10 4.67 -13.12
CA ASP A 11 9.11 3.74 -13.65
C ASP A 11 10.45 4.46 -13.87
N ALA A 12 10.41 5.65 -14.51
CA ALA A 12 11.59 6.48 -14.74
C ALA A 12 12.24 6.92 -13.42
N ARG A 13 11.42 7.30 -12.43
CA ARG A 13 11.86 7.72 -11.09
C ARG A 13 12.52 6.58 -10.32
N LEU A 14 11.93 5.39 -10.35
CA LEU A 14 12.48 4.21 -9.68
C LEU A 14 13.72 3.67 -10.41
N GLY A 15 13.82 3.95 -11.72
CA GLY A 15 14.84 3.44 -12.64
C GLY A 15 14.57 2.00 -13.09
N ARG A 16 13.33 1.54 -12.96
CA ARG A 16 12.81 0.21 -13.32
C ARG A 16 11.28 0.23 -13.25
N PRO A 17 10.58 -0.75 -13.86
CA PRO A 17 9.14 -0.89 -13.69
C PRO A 17 8.74 -0.93 -12.20
N VAL A 18 7.75 -0.14 -11.83
CA VAL A 18 7.12 -0.18 -10.49
C VAL A 18 6.47 -1.54 -10.32
N PRO A 19 6.75 -2.25 -9.20
CA PRO A 19 6.18 -3.57 -9.01
C PRO A 19 4.72 -3.43 -8.60
N LEU A 20 3.79 -3.43 -9.56
CA LEU A 20 2.36 -3.30 -9.28
C LEU A 20 1.76 -4.67 -8.87
N PRO A 21 0.67 -4.68 -8.07
CA PRO A 21 -0.06 -5.91 -7.78
C PRO A 21 -0.58 -6.55 -9.08
N ARG A 22 -0.36 -7.86 -9.24
CA ARG A 22 -0.91 -8.64 -10.38
C ARG A 22 -2.27 -9.24 -10.08
N ALA A 23 -2.61 -9.43 -8.80
CA ALA A 23 -3.93 -9.86 -8.40
C ALA A 23 -4.97 -8.76 -8.67
N ALA A 24 -6.19 -9.16 -9.03
CA ALA A 24 -7.26 -8.23 -9.34
C ALA A 24 -7.61 -7.39 -8.10
N LEU A 25 -7.63 -6.07 -8.27
CA LEU A 25 -8.12 -5.15 -7.26
C LEU A 25 -9.64 -5.00 -7.36
N PRO A 26 -10.31 -4.61 -6.27
CA PRO A 26 -11.65 -4.05 -6.34
C PRO A 26 -11.72 -2.88 -7.34
N LEU A 27 -12.92 -2.49 -7.75
CA LEU A 27 -13.12 -1.45 -8.75
C LEU A 27 -12.36 -0.16 -8.37
N VAL A 28 -11.34 0.17 -9.15
CA VAL A 28 -10.53 1.38 -8.97
C VAL A 28 -11.29 2.55 -9.59
N ARG A 29 -11.52 3.61 -8.81
CA ARG A 29 -12.14 4.85 -9.30
C ARG A 29 -11.10 5.78 -9.92
N TRP A 30 -9.96 5.95 -9.25
CA TRP A 30 -8.80 6.67 -9.78
C TRP A 30 -7.52 6.21 -9.08
N VAL A 31 -6.37 6.56 -9.68
CA VAL A 31 -5.04 6.25 -9.18
C VAL A 31 -4.25 7.55 -9.04
N ASP A 32 -3.65 7.76 -7.88
CA ASP A 32 -2.72 8.85 -7.64
C ASP A 32 -1.30 8.29 -7.57
N VAL A 33 -0.35 8.92 -8.26
CA VAL A 33 1.05 8.47 -8.29
C VAL A 33 1.93 9.60 -7.79
N HIS A 34 2.84 9.28 -6.87
CA HIS A 34 3.70 10.28 -6.23
C HIS A 34 5.16 9.84 -6.20
N ALA A 35 6.07 10.79 -6.39
CA ALA A 35 7.44 10.66 -5.94
C ALA A 35 7.52 10.94 -4.42
N VAL A 36 8.13 10.01 -3.71
CA VAL A 36 8.27 10.03 -2.24
C VAL A 36 9.73 9.94 -1.76
N GLY A 37 10.67 9.91 -2.70
CA GLY A 37 12.12 9.98 -2.47
C GLY A 37 12.91 9.83 -3.77
N PRO A 38 14.25 9.96 -3.75
CA PRO A 38 15.11 9.94 -4.94
C PRO A 38 14.93 8.72 -5.86
N ARG A 39 14.64 7.56 -5.29
CA ARG A 39 14.32 6.34 -6.03
C ARG A 39 13.19 5.61 -5.30
N ALA A 40 12.13 6.35 -5.03
CA ALA A 40 10.96 5.86 -4.32
C ALA A 40 9.68 6.52 -4.82
N VAL A 41 8.65 5.70 -5.01
CA VAL A 41 7.34 6.09 -5.50
C VAL A 41 6.25 5.52 -4.61
N GLU A 42 5.10 6.18 -4.58
CA GLU A 42 3.88 5.67 -3.97
C GLU A 42 2.74 5.69 -5.00
N VAL A 43 2.08 4.54 -5.17
CA VAL A 43 0.92 4.39 -6.05
C VAL A 43 -0.30 4.13 -5.18
N ALA A 44 -1.24 5.07 -5.16
CA ALA A 44 -2.47 4.99 -4.38
C ALA A 44 -3.66 4.70 -5.28
N PHE A 45 -4.33 3.58 -5.03
CA PHE A 45 -5.59 3.18 -5.64
C PHE A 45 -6.75 3.58 -4.74
N ASN A 46 -7.58 4.50 -5.24
CA ASN A 46 -8.82 4.88 -4.57
C ASN A 46 -9.93 3.99 -5.12
N LEU A 47 -10.48 3.14 -4.26
CA LEU A 47 -11.40 2.07 -4.64
C LEU A 47 -12.85 2.54 -4.48
N ASP A 48 -13.77 1.87 -5.15
CA ASP A 48 -15.21 2.10 -4.97
C ASP A 48 -15.69 1.51 -3.64
N ASP A 49 -15.85 2.39 -2.65
CA ASP A 49 -16.34 2.09 -1.30
C ASP A 49 -17.82 2.37 -1.11
N SER A 50 -18.56 2.63 -2.20
CA SER A 50 -19.98 2.98 -2.14
C SER A 50 -20.89 1.85 -1.62
N ARG A 51 -20.39 0.62 -1.56
CA ARG A 51 -21.13 -0.56 -1.10
C ARG A 51 -20.71 -0.95 0.32
N PRO A 52 -21.66 -1.35 1.19
CA PRO A 52 -21.33 -1.88 2.51
C PRO A 52 -20.33 -3.04 2.42
N GLY A 53 -19.24 -2.93 3.18
CA GLY A 53 -18.18 -3.95 3.20
C GLY A 53 -17.14 -3.83 2.08
N SER A 54 -17.25 -2.86 1.17
CA SER A 54 -16.19 -2.59 0.19
C SER A 54 -14.98 -1.93 0.85
N PRO A 55 -13.74 -2.33 0.49
CA PRO A 55 -12.53 -1.64 0.92
C PRO A 55 -12.38 -0.26 0.26
N GLY A 56 -11.81 0.70 0.99
CA GLY A 56 -11.77 2.10 0.57
C GLY A 56 -10.51 2.54 -0.17
N ARG A 57 -9.34 2.10 0.29
CA ARG A 57 -8.07 2.56 -0.29
C ARG A 57 -6.97 1.54 -0.17
N LEU A 58 -6.07 1.56 -1.14
CA LEU A 58 -4.82 0.82 -1.13
C LEU A 58 -3.70 1.76 -1.60
N ALA A 59 -2.56 1.77 -0.92
CA ALA A 59 -1.37 2.50 -1.35
C ALA A 59 -0.15 1.58 -1.29
N LEU A 60 0.64 1.57 -2.36
CA LEU A 60 1.88 0.82 -2.44
C LEU A 60 3.05 1.78 -2.53
N TYR A 61 3.88 1.79 -1.50
CA TYR A 61 5.22 2.36 -1.55
C TYR A 61 6.18 1.35 -2.16
N ALA A 62 7.04 1.81 -3.08
CA ALA A 62 8.19 1.07 -3.57
C ALA A 62 9.41 1.99 -3.64
N GLY A 63 10.48 1.64 -2.95
CA GLY A 63 11.72 2.41 -2.95
C GLY A 63 12.95 1.59 -2.63
N VAL A 64 14.12 2.06 -3.05
CA VAL A 64 15.42 1.44 -2.70
C VAL A 64 15.80 1.66 -1.24
N ASP A 65 15.25 2.71 -0.64
CA ASP A 65 15.39 3.02 0.78
C ASP A 65 14.12 2.62 1.53
N ARG A 66 14.22 2.44 2.85
CA ARG A 66 13.05 2.18 3.68
C ARG A 66 12.05 3.34 3.58
N PRO A 67 10.73 3.05 3.57
CA PRO A 67 9.75 4.11 3.64
C PRO A 67 9.98 4.97 4.89
N PRO A 68 9.68 6.28 4.84
CA PRO A 68 9.81 7.15 6.00
C PRO A 68 9.05 6.56 7.20
N PRO A 69 9.67 6.57 8.40
CA PRO A 69 9.00 6.13 9.61
C PRO A 69 7.73 6.96 9.83
N HIS A 70 6.64 6.29 10.18
CA HIS A 70 5.45 6.97 10.65
C HIS A 70 4.82 6.21 11.81
N THR A 71 4.12 6.96 12.67
CA THR A 71 3.40 6.42 13.80
C THR A 71 1.97 6.10 13.38
N LEU A 72 1.58 4.83 13.51
CA LEU A 72 0.18 4.42 13.49
C LEU A 72 -0.26 4.32 14.95
N GLN A 73 -1.06 5.29 15.38
CA GLN A 73 -1.56 5.31 16.75
C GLN A 73 -2.41 4.07 17.04
N ASP A 74 -2.19 3.48 18.21
CA ASP A 74 -2.85 2.26 18.67
C ASP A 74 -2.68 1.07 17.71
N ALA A 75 -1.59 1.06 16.94
CA ALA A 75 -1.25 -0.08 16.10
C ALA A 75 -0.84 -1.28 16.94
N THR A 76 -1.22 -2.47 16.48
CA THR A 76 -0.68 -3.72 17.00
C THR A 76 0.83 -3.79 16.76
N ASP A 77 1.52 -4.60 17.55
CA ASP A 77 2.90 -4.97 17.22
C ASP A 77 2.95 -5.66 15.85
N PRO A 78 4.04 -5.46 15.07
CA PRO A 78 4.20 -6.16 13.80
C PRO A 78 4.28 -7.69 13.99
N GLU A 79 3.39 -8.41 13.33
CA GLU A 79 3.39 -9.88 13.26
C GLU A 79 3.94 -10.35 11.91
N THR A 80 4.65 -11.48 11.89
CA THR A 80 5.10 -12.08 10.63
C THR A 80 3.96 -12.88 10.00
N VAL A 81 3.57 -12.53 8.78
CA VAL A 81 2.43 -13.15 8.07
C VAL A 81 2.86 -13.96 6.84
N ALA A 82 4.06 -13.72 6.33
CA ALA A 82 4.71 -14.52 5.28
C ALA A 82 6.24 -14.34 5.37
N ALA A 83 7.00 -15.08 4.56
CA ALA A 83 8.46 -15.00 4.57
C ALA A 83 8.94 -13.56 4.31
N GLY A 84 9.56 -12.94 5.32
CA GLY A 84 10.07 -11.56 5.25
C GLY A 84 9.01 -10.47 5.23
N MET A 85 7.74 -10.80 5.44
CA MET A 85 6.62 -9.86 5.43
C MET A 85 6.01 -9.73 6.82
N THR A 86 5.96 -8.50 7.31
CA THR A 86 5.27 -8.16 8.55
C THR A 86 3.96 -7.45 8.28
N HIS A 87 3.00 -7.63 9.18
CA HIS A 87 1.70 -6.97 9.17
C HIS A 87 1.48 -6.31 10.53
N ARG A 88 0.92 -5.10 10.53
CA ARG A 88 0.30 -4.51 11.71
C ARG A 88 -0.98 -3.80 11.30
N GLN A 89 -1.88 -3.62 12.25
CA GLN A 89 -3.13 -2.92 12.04
C GLN A 89 -3.37 -1.87 13.13
N ALA A 90 -4.06 -0.79 12.77
CA ALA A 90 -4.54 0.22 13.70
C ALA A 90 -6.02 0.50 13.46
N PRO A 91 -6.82 0.77 14.50
CA PRO A 91 -8.25 0.98 14.35
C PRO A 91 -8.59 2.26 13.57
N LEU A 92 -7.72 3.27 13.64
CA LEU A 92 -7.91 4.59 13.01
C LEU A 92 -9.26 5.24 13.43
N ALA A 93 -9.49 5.32 14.74
CA ALA A 93 -10.79 5.67 15.34
C ALA A 93 -11.36 7.04 14.91
N GLU A 94 -10.53 7.93 14.37
CA GLU A 94 -10.93 9.26 13.88
C GLU A 94 -11.34 9.26 12.39
N ALA A 95 -11.02 8.22 11.61
CA ALA A 95 -11.33 8.16 10.17
C ALA A 95 -12.81 7.84 9.89
N GLN A 96 -13.29 7.91 8.66
CA GLN A 96 -14.64 7.43 8.34
C GLN A 96 -14.73 5.89 8.45
N PRO A 97 -15.90 5.29 8.78
CA PRO A 97 -16.02 3.83 8.93
C PRO A 97 -15.51 3.02 7.72
N SER A 98 -15.71 3.51 6.49
CA SER A 98 -15.24 2.82 5.27
C SER A 98 -13.71 2.81 5.12
N LEU A 99 -12.99 3.62 5.91
CA LEU A 99 -11.53 3.71 5.92
C LEU A 99 -10.91 3.02 7.15
N ARG A 100 -11.73 2.35 7.97
CA ARG A 100 -11.29 1.62 9.17
C ARG A 100 -11.37 0.10 8.94
N PRO A 101 -10.46 -0.67 9.54
CA PRO A 101 -9.19 -0.24 10.13
C PRO A 101 -8.18 0.17 9.05
N VAL A 102 -6.98 0.58 9.47
CA VAL A 102 -5.81 0.64 8.59
C VAL A 102 -4.95 -0.59 8.80
N HIS A 103 -4.49 -1.19 7.71
CA HIS A 103 -3.53 -2.26 7.66
C HIS A 103 -2.24 -1.76 7.03
N GLU A 104 -1.10 -2.20 7.55
CA GLU A 104 0.21 -1.96 6.97
C GLU A 104 0.95 -3.29 6.84
N LEU A 105 1.39 -3.61 5.62
CA LEU A 105 2.30 -4.72 5.35
C LEU A 105 3.63 -4.16 4.87
N CYS A 106 4.74 -4.65 5.43
CA CYS A 106 6.09 -4.26 5.06
C CYS A 106 6.91 -5.49 4.68
N TRP A 107 7.63 -5.43 3.56
CA TRP A 107 8.53 -6.50 3.13
C TRP A 107 9.62 -5.97 2.18
N GLU A 108 10.56 -6.83 1.83
CA GLU A 108 11.60 -6.53 0.85
C GLU A 108 11.51 -7.50 -0.33
N ARG A 109 11.74 -6.99 -1.54
CA ARG A 109 11.78 -7.81 -2.76
C ARG A 109 12.64 -7.15 -3.82
N ASP A 110 13.51 -7.92 -4.47
CA ASP A 110 14.32 -7.49 -5.62
C ASP A 110 15.06 -6.16 -5.39
N GLY A 111 15.57 -5.95 -4.16
CA GLY A 111 16.29 -4.73 -3.76
C GLY A 111 15.40 -3.52 -3.47
N LEU A 112 14.08 -3.70 -3.34
CA LEU A 112 13.13 -2.66 -2.96
C LEU A 112 12.55 -2.95 -1.58
N HIS A 113 12.44 -1.91 -0.76
CA HIS A 113 11.55 -1.89 0.40
C HIS A 113 10.14 -1.56 -0.08
N LEU A 114 9.19 -2.40 0.31
CA LEU A 114 7.79 -2.32 -0.07
C LEU A 114 6.94 -2.10 1.18
N ARG A 115 5.96 -1.21 1.06
CA ARG A 115 4.92 -1.02 2.08
C ARG A 115 3.56 -0.93 1.41
N LEU A 116 2.66 -1.81 1.79
CA LEU A 116 1.26 -1.79 1.39
C LEU A 116 0.43 -1.25 2.55
N THR A 117 -0.19 -0.09 2.36
CA THR A 117 -1.14 0.47 3.32
C THR A 117 -2.55 0.32 2.76
N ALA A 118 -3.45 -0.29 3.53
CA ALA A 118 -4.82 -0.53 3.11
C ALA A 118 -5.79 0.05 4.14
N GLN A 119 -6.82 0.76 3.69
CA GLN A 119 -7.86 1.34 4.54
C GLN A 119 -9.21 0.76 4.18
N GLY A 120 -9.99 0.43 5.21
CA GLY A 120 -11.32 -0.15 5.10
C GLY A 120 -11.37 -1.63 5.51
N PRO A 121 -12.52 -2.29 5.31
CA PRO A 121 -12.81 -3.64 5.82
C PRO A 121 -12.08 -4.76 5.04
N TRP A 122 -10.76 -4.65 4.91
CA TRP A 122 -9.91 -5.66 4.31
C TRP A 122 -9.76 -6.87 5.22
N ARG A 123 -9.68 -8.06 4.63
CA ARG A 123 -9.20 -9.25 5.34
C ARG A 123 -7.68 -9.31 5.20
N ALA A 124 -6.97 -9.58 6.29
CA ALA A 124 -5.50 -9.69 6.28
C ALA A 124 -5.00 -10.71 5.22
N ALA A 125 -5.70 -11.84 5.05
CA ALA A 125 -5.35 -12.84 4.04
C ALA A 125 -5.43 -12.29 2.59
N ASP A 126 -6.40 -11.42 2.29
CA ASP A 126 -6.51 -10.79 0.97
C ASP A 126 -5.35 -9.83 0.73
N LEU A 127 -4.95 -9.08 1.76
CA LEU A 127 -3.81 -8.16 1.69
C LEU A 127 -2.48 -8.90 1.52
N VAL A 128 -2.30 -10.03 2.20
CA VAL A 128 -1.12 -10.89 2.02
C VAL A 128 -1.07 -11.43 0.59
N ALA A 129 -2.20 -11.92 0.05
CA ALA A 129 -2.26 -12.39 -1.34
C ALA A 129 -1.96 -11.26 -2.34
N LEU A 130 -2.49 -10.05 -2.12
CA LEU A 130 -2.18 -8.88 -2.92
C LEU A 130 -0.69 -8.53 -2.86
N ALA A 131 -0.11 -8.47 -1.66
CA ALA A 131 1.31 -8.18 -1.46
C ALA A 131 2.23 -9.24 -2.10
N GLN A 132 1.85 -10.51 -2.07
CA GLN A 132 2.59 -11.58 -2.76
C GLN A 132 2.52 -11.47 -4.29
N SER A 133 1.44 -10.87 -4.82
CA SER A 133 1.26 -10.67 -6.25
C SER A 133 2.04 -9.48 -6.83
N VAL A 134 2.60 -8.62 -5.96
CA VAL A 134 3.47 -7.49 -6.33
C VAL A 134 4.77 -8.02 -6.90
N ALA A 135 5.07 -7.71 -8.16
CA ALA A 135 6.14 -8.33 -8.94
C ALA A 135 7.06 -7.32 -9.63
#